data_AF-A0A2A4XFJ1-F1
#
_entry.id   AF-A0A2A4XFJ1-F1
#
_cell.length_a   1.000
_cell.length_b   1.000
_cell.length_c   1.000
_cell.angle_alpha   90.00
_cell.angle_beta   90.00
_cell.angle_gamma   90.00
#
_symmetry.space_group_name_H-M   'P 1'
#
loop_
_entity.id
_entity.type
_entity.pdbx_description
1 polymer ?
#
loop_
_entity_poly.entity_id
_entity_poly.type
_entity_poly.pdbx_seq_one_letter_code
_entity_poly.pdbx_strand_id
1 'polypeptide(L)'
;MTISNNFRYHSLQVLPLAGLLAILALMLVACSEKVQKTTPVGDYAVLEQLAEAYRSVGQQYPMQPQAMPPKGRREFIERVFQNAGYHYSLSLLAVGKSTTNITNQDHRDLVDLLLLPSNGLSDEDLSSLYNAEEKVAVRHLRKVFR
;
A
#
# COMPACT_ATOMS: atom_id res chain seq x y z
N MET A 1 35.97 -77.01 0.34
CA MET A 1 35.47 -76.40 -0.92
C MET A 1 34.04 -76.90 -1.12
N THR A 2 32.94 -76.15 -1.13
CA THR A 2 32.62 -74.71 -1.02
C THR A 2 31.08 -74.62 -0.78
N ILE A 3 30.66 -73.94 0.31
CA ILE A 3 29.50 -73.02 0.51
C ILE A 3 28.08 -73.55 0.13
N SER A 4 27.19 -73.91 1.08
CA SER A 4 26.30 -73.10 1.95
C SER A 4 25.18 -72.32 1.23
N ASN A 5 23.94 -72.82 1.37
CA ASN A 5 22.69 -72.15 1.02
C ASN A 5 22.40 -70.96 1.95
N ASN A 6 21.93 -69.82 1.42
CA ASN A 6 21.03 -68.94 2.17
C ASN A 6 20.21 -68.03 1.26
N PHE A 7 18.89 -68.22 1.34
CA PHE A 7 17.86 -67.28 0.91
C PHE A 7 18.02 -65.96 1.67
N ARG A 8 18.01 -64.82 0.96
CA ARG A 8 17.72 -63.51 1.56
C ARG A 8 16.73 -62.74 0.71
N TYR A 9 15.56 -62.54 1.29
CA TYR A 9 14.51 -61.64 0.87
C TYR A 9 15.02 -60.20 0.90
N HIS A 10 14.89 -59.46 -0.21
CA HIS A 10 15.08 -58.02 -0.22
C HIS A 10 13.78 -57.32 0.18
N SER A 11 13.93 -56.52 1.23
CA SER A 11 12.93 -55.75 1.95
C SER A 11 12.14 -54.77 1.06
N LEU A 12 10.81 -54.80 1.16
CA LEU A 12 9.96 -53.67 0.79
C LEU A 12 10.34 -52.46 1.66
N GLN A 13 10.77 -51.37 1.03
CA GLN A 13 10.96 -50.09 1.68
C GLN A 13 9.59 -49.50 2.04
N VAL A 14 9.31 -49.45 3.35
CA VAL A 14 8.16 -48.75 3.92
C VAL A 14 8.44 -47.25 3.81
N LEU A 15 7.76 -46.56 2.90
CA LEU A 15 7.72 -45.09 2.88
C LEU A 15 7.05 -44.59 4.17
N PRO A 16 7.70 -43.74 4.99
CA PRO A 16 7.08 -43.22 6.19
C PRO A 16 5.99 -42.19 5.82
N LEU A 17 4.75 -42.49 6.20
CA LEU A 17 3.54 -41.65 6.15
C LEU A 17 3.67 -40.26 6.81
N ALA A 18 4.83 -39.93 7.39
CA ALA A 18 5.09 -38.68 8.10
C ALA A 18 5.31 -37.45 7.18
N GLY A 19 5.58 -37.65 5.88
CA GLY A 19 5.83 -36.53 4.96
C GLY A 19 4.58 -35.75 4.53
N LEU A 20 3.39 -36.34 4.62
CA LEU A 20 2.17 -35.74 4.06
C LEU A 20 1.55 -34.66 4.99
N LEU A 21 1.79 -34.74 6.30
CA LEU A 21 1.22 -33.82 7.28
C LEU A 21 1.94 -32.45 7.34
N ALA A 22 3.19 -32.37 6.88
CA ALA A 22 3.96 -31.13 6.90
C ALA A 22 3.51 -30.12 5.82
N ILE A 23 2.91 -30.59 4.72
CA ILE A 23 2.51 -29.73 3.59
C ILE A 23 1.19 -28.99 3.90
N LEU A 24 0.32 -29.57 4.73
CA LEU A 24 -0.98 -28.97 5.07
C LEU A 24 -0.84 -27.79 6.05
N ALA A 25 0.18 -27.80 6.92
CA ALA A 25 0.41 -26.74 7.90
C ALA A 25 0.94 -25.42 7.29
N LEU A 26 1.58 -25.48 6.11
CA LEU A 26 2.11 -24.30 5.40
C LEU A 26 1.04 -23.49 4.66
N MET A 27 -0.15 -24.07 4.42
CA MET A 27 -1.23 -23.38 3.70
C MET A 27 -2.09 -22.46 4.58
N LEU A 28 -1.93 -22.52 5.91
CA LEU A 28 -2.75 -21.73 6.86
C LEU A 28 -2.16 -20.36 7.21
N VAL A 29 -0.95 -20.01 6.76
CA VAL A 29 -0.30 -18.72 7.08
C VAL A 29 -0.58 -17.63 6.03
N ALA A 30 -1.29 -17.95 4.94
CA ALA A 30 -1.48 -17.02 3.81
C ALA A 30 -2.77 -16.15 3.86
N CYS A 31 -3.57 -16.21 4.93
CA CYS A 31 -4.69 -15.29 5.15
C CYS A 31 -4.38 -14.33 6.31
N SER A 32 -3.28 -13.58 6.21
CA SER A 32 -3.15 -12.35 6.99
C SER A 32 -3.92 -11.28 6.23
N GLU A 33 -5.11 -10.91 6.73
CA GLU A 33 -5.78 -9.68 6.35
C GLU A 33 -4.73 -8.56 6.46
N LYS A 34 -4.24 -8.07 5.32
CA LYS A 34 -3.29 -6.96 5.33
C LYS A 34 -4.03 -5.76 5.89
N VAL A 35 -3.87 -5.50 7.18
CA VAL A 35 -4.38 -4.31 7.86
C VAL A 35 -3.89 -3.12 7.03
N GLN A 36 -4.83 -2.43 6.39
CA GLN A 36 -4.50 -1.34 5.51
C GLN A 36 -4.02 -0.16 6.36
N LYS A 37 -2.73 0.19 6.22
CA LYS A 37 -2.07 1.19 7.04
C LYS A 37 -2.42 2.61 6.56
N THR A 38 -2.79 3.49 7.48
CA THR A 38 -2.91 4.93 7.23
C THR A 38 -1.57 5.62 7.46
N THR A 39 -1.33 6.69 6.70
CA THR A 39 -0.15 7.55 6.90
C THR A 39 -0.32 8.36 8.19
N PRO A 40 0.57 8.23 9.20
CA PRO A 40 0.55 9.08 10.38
C PRO A 40 0.82 10.54 10.00
N VAL A 41 0.11 11.45 10.66
CA VAL A 41 0.25 12.90 10.45
C VAL A 41 1.40 13.43 11.30
N GLY A 42 2.26 14.26 10.70
CA GLY A 42 3.37 14.93 11.40
C GLY A 42 4.57 14.03 11.67
N ASP A 43 4.63 12.85 11.04
CA ASP A 43 5.79 11.96 11.11
C ASP A 43 6.71 12.21 9.90
N TYR A 44 7.81 12.93 10.16
CA TYR A 44 8.82 13.26 9.16
C TYR A 44 9.41 12.02 8.47
N ALA A 45 9.64 10.92 9.20
CA ALA A 45 10.21 9.71 8.60
C ALA A 45 9.27 9.09 7.58
N VAL A 46 7.96 9.22 7.80
CA VAL A 46 6.94 8.76 6.84
C VAL A 46 6.85 9.68 5.62
N LEU A 47 7.04 10.98 5.79
CA LEU A 47 7.13 11.90 4.65
C LEU A 47 8.32 11.59 3.75
N GLU A 48 9.48 11.29 4.33
CA GLU A 48 10.65 10.88 3.56
C GLU A 48 10.42 9.55 2.83
N GLN A 49 9.72 8.59 3.45
CA GLN A 49 9.30 7.36 2.76
C GLN A 49 8.37 7.65 1.57
N LEU A 50 7.40 8.54 1.74
CA LEU A 50 6.49 8.95 0.67
C LEU A 50 7.22 9.72 -0.44
N ALA A 51 8.20 10.56 -0.09
CA ALA A 51 9.03 11.28 -1.06
C ALA A 51 9.89 10.32 -1.88
N GLU A 52 10.48 9.30 -1.25
CA GLU A 52 11.25 8.28 -1.96
C GLU A 52 10.35 7.43 -2.87
N ALA A 53 9.18 7.01 -2.39
CA ALA A 53 8.18 6.34 -3.20
C ALA A 53 7.71 7.21 -4.37
N TYR A 54 7.56 8.52 -4.18
CA TYR A 54 7.21 9.46 -5.25
C TYR A 54 8.26 9.48 -6.35
N ARG A 55 9.55 9.57 -5.99
CA ARG A 55 10.66 9.54 -6.96
C ARG A 55 10.70 8.22 -7.71
N SER A 56 10.62 7.10 -6.98
CA SER A 56 10.67 5.74 -7.54
C SER A 56 9.51 5.47 -8.51
N VAL A 57 8.27 5.79 -8.11
CA VAL A 57 7.10 5.65 -8.98
C VAL A 57 7.19 6.63 -10.15
N GLY A 58 7.67 7.86 -9.93
CA GLY A 58 7.86 8.88 -10.98
C GLY A 58 8.71 8.41 -12.15
N GLN A 59 9.75 7.61 -11.90
CA GLN A 59 10.61 7.04 -12.95
C GLN A 59 9.87 6.08 -13.90
N GLN A 60 8.71 5.57 -13.50
CA GLN A 60 7.91 4.62 -14.28
C GLN A 60 6.93 5.32 -15.24
N TYR A 61 6.80 6.64 -15.15
CA TYR A 61 5.85 7.42 -15.94
C TYR A 61 6.58 8.30 -16.98
N PRO A 62 6.04 8.45 -18.19
CA PRO A 62 6.67 9.22 -19.25
C PRO A 62 6.56 10.75 -19.06
N MET A 63 5.82 11.19 -18.04
CA MET A 63 5.61 12.61 -17.76
C MET A 63 5.50 12.86 -16.26
N GLN A 64 5.75 14.11 -15.87
CA GLN A 64 5.64 14.55 -14.49
C GLN A 64 4.18 14.52 -14.02
N PRO A 65 3.89 14.16 -12.76
CA PRO A 65 2.53 14.07 -12.24
C PRO A 65 1.73 15.37 -12.41
N GLN A 66 2.35 16.54 -12.33
CA GLN A 66 1.68 17.84 -12.50
C GLN A 66 1.08 18.02 -13.89
N ALA A 67 1.68 17.39 -14.92
CA ALA A 67 1.21 17.43 -16.30
C ALA A 67 0.15 16.35 -16.61
N MET A 68 -0.09 15.41 -15.69
CA MET A 68 -1.08 14.36 -15.88
C MET A 68 -2.51 14.90 -15.70
N PRO A 69 -3.50 14.32 -16.39
CA PRO A 69 -4.91 14.60 -16.10
C PRO A 69 -5.26 14.15 -14.67
N PRO A 70 -6.33 14.69 -14.06
CA PRO A 70 -6.69 14.42 -12.66
C PRO A 70 -6.76 12.93 -12.31
N LYS A 71 -7.35 12.11 -13.18
CA LYS A 71 -7.44 10.65 -12.97
C LYS A 71 -6.06 10.00 -12.95
N GLY A 72 -5.17 10.39 -13.88
CA GLY A 72 -3.79 9.91 -13.91
C GLY A 72 -3.00 10.32 -12.66
N ARG A 73 -3.21 11.54 -12.16
CA ARG A 73 -2.62 11.99 -10.88
C ARG A 73 -3.12 11.16 -9.70
N ARG A 74 -4.42 10.80 -9.67
CA ARG A 74 -4.98 9.95 -8.63
C ARG A 74 -4.31 8.57 -8.63
N GLU A 75 -4.27 7.92 -9.79
CA GLU A 75 -3.63 6.60 -9.94
C GLU A 75 -2.14 6.64 -9.56
N PHE A 76 -1.43 7.71 -9.96
CA PHE A 76 -0.04 7.93 -9.57
C PHE A 76 0.12 8.01 -8.04
N ILE A 77 -0.68 8.84 -7.37
CA ILE A 77 -0.59 9.01 -5.91
C ILE A 77 -1.00 7.74 -5.16
N GLU A 78 -2.01 7.01 -5.64
CA GLU A 78 -2.38 5.72 -5.07
C GLU A 78 -1.19 4.73 -5.11
N ARG A 79 -0.42 4.71 -6.20
CA ARG A 79 0.81 3.91 -6.30
C ARG A 79 1.92 4.40 -5.39
N VAL A 80 2.09 5.72 -5.22
CA VAL A 80 3.07 6.28 -4.27
C VAL A 80 2.78 5.80 -2.85
N PHE A 81 1.53 5.94 -2.40
CA PHE A 81 1.13 5.47 -1.07
C PHE A 81 1.31 3.96 -0.94
N GLN A 82 0.88 3.18 -1.95
CA GLN A 82 1.04 1.73 -1.95
C GLN A 82 2.51 1.30 -1.89
N ASN A 83 3.40 1.98 -2.63
CA ASN A 83 4.84 1.69 -2.63
C ASN A 83 5.48 2.01 -1.28
N ALA A 84 5.00 3.05 -0.59
CA ALA A 84 5.40 3.37 0.78
C ALA A 84 4.71 2.50 1.86
N GLY A 85 3.82 1.57 1.48
CA GLY A 85 3.13 0.66 2.41
C GLY A 85 1.89 1.26 3.09
N TYR A 86 1.30 2.30 2.51
CA TYR A 86 0.10 2.99 3.01
C TYR A 86 -1.06 2.89 2.01
N HIS A 87 -2.27 3.14 2.49
CA HIS A 87 -3.46 3.24 1.64
C HIS A 87 -3.87 4.70 1.48
N TYR A 88 -3.91 5.21 0.23
CA TYR A 88 -4.23 6.61 -0.06
C TYR A 88 -5.58 7.05 0.52
N SER A 89 -6.68 6.39 0.15
CA SER A 89 -8.03 6.79 0.59
C SER A 89 -8.18 6.78 2.11
N LEU A 90 -7.70 5.74 2.79
CA LEU A 90 -7.75 5.68 4.25
C LEU A 90 -6.91 6.79 4.89
N SER A 91 -5.75 7.11 4.31
CA SER A 91 -4.90 8.21 4.79
C SER A 91 -5.60 9.55 4.58
N LEU A 92 -6.17 9.80 3.40
CA LEU A 92 -6.97 11.01 3.11
C LEU A 92 -8.12 11.18 4.12
N LEU A 93 -8.87 10.11 4.39
CA LEU A 93 -9.96 10.16 5.36
C LEU A 93 -9.47 10.36 6.80
N ALA A 94 -8.36 9.75 7.18
CA ALA A 94 -7.76 9.90 8.50
C ALA A 94 -7.25 11.33 8.72
N VAL A 95 -6.53 11.90 7.74
CA VAL A 95 -6.04 13.28 7.79
C VAL A 95 -7.20 14.28 7.74
N GLY A 96 -8.22 14.02 6.92
CA GLY A 96 -9.42 14.86 6.84
C GLY A 96 -10.27 14.88 8.13
N LYS A 97 -10.04 13.94 9.06
CA LYS A 97 -10.72 13.87 10.36
C LYS A 97 -9.83 14.29 11.53
N SER A 98 -8.53 14.52 11.32
CA SER A 98 -7.58 14.81 12.39
C SER A 98 -7.37 16.32 12.60
N THR A 99 -6.89 16.68 13.77
CA THR A 99 -6.42 18.04 14.05
C THR A 99 -5.06 18.25 13.41
N THR A 100 -5.05 18.77 12.19
CA THR A 100 -3.84 19.13 11.47
C THR A 100 -3.43 20.58 11.78
N ASN A 101 -2.12 20.84 11.92
CA ASN A 101 -1.61 22.18 12.19
C ASN A 101 -1.10 22.83 10.91
N ILE A 102 -1.73 23.92 10.50
CA ILE A 102 -1.36 24.68 9.29
C ILE A 102 0.02 25.34 9.36
N THR A 103 0.57 25.55 10.56
CA THR A 103 1.91 26.14 10.73
C THR A 103 3.02 25.09 10.74
N ASN A 104 2.67 23.81 10.84
CA ASN A 104 3.65 22.73 10.78
C ASN A 104 3.87 22.32 9.32
N GLN A 105 5.11 22.46 8.85
CA GLN A 105 5.49 22.18 7.47
C GLN A 105 5.24 20.71 7.06
N ASP A 106 5.50 19.75 7.94
CA ASP A 106 5.28 18.33 7.68
C ASP A 106 3.79 18.04 7.42
N HIS A 107 2.91 18.69 8.18
CA HIS A 107 1.46 18.56 7.96
C HIS A 107 1.06 19.15 6.61
N ARG A 108 1.62 20.32 6.25
CA ARG A 108 1.35 20.95 4.96
C ARG A 108 1.80 20.06 3.80
N ASP A 109 3.00 19.49 3.87
CA ASP A 109 3.55 18.66 2.80
C ASP A 109 2.75 17.37 2.60
N LEU A 110 2.31 16.73 3.69
CA LEU A 110 1.40 15.58 3.60
C LEU A 110 0.07 15.98 2.92
N VAL A 111 -0.52 17.10 3.34
CA VAL A 111 -1.80 17.57 2.79
C VAL A 111 -1.66 17.95 1.31
N ASP A 112 -0.58 18.63 0.93
CA ASP A 112 -0.32 18.99 -0.47
C ASP A 112 -0.15 17.75 -1.35
N LEU A 113 0.52 16.71 -0.85
CA LEU A 113 0.60 15.42 -1.54
C LEU A 113 -0.78 14.75 -1.68
N LEU A 114 -1.57 14.72 -0.61
CA LEU A 114 -2.92 14.13 -0.61
C LEU A 114 -3.88 14.84 -1.57
N LEU A 115 -3.74 16.16 -1.70
CA LEU A 115 -4.59 17.00 -2.53
C LEU A 115 -4.12 17.09 -3.99
N LEU A 116 -2.92 16.61 -4.32
CA LEU A 116 -2.35 16.67 -5.67
C LEU A 116 -3.31 16.21 -6.78
N PRO A 117 -4.06 15.10 -6.65
CA PRO A 117 -4.96 14.66 -7.73
C PRO A 117 -6.04 15.70 -8.06
N SER A 118 -6.49 16.43 -7.04
CA SER A 118 -7.54 17.45 -7.13
C SER A 118 -7.03 18.82 -7.59
N ASN A 119 -5.71 19.04 -7.74
CA ASN A 119 -5.18 20.36 -8.08
C ASN A 119 -5.80 20.93 -9.38
N GLY A 120 -6.35 22.13 -9.30
CA GLY A 120 -7.02 22.80 -10.41
C GLY A 120 -8.45 22.35 -10.70
N LEU A 121 -9.01 21.42 -9.90
CA LEU A 121 -10.43 21.06 -9.98
C LEU A 121 -11.29 21.93 -9.08
N SER A 122 -12.47 22.33 -9.57
CA SER A 122 -13.52 22.91 -8.73
C SER A 122 -14.13 21.86 -7.79
N ASP A 123 -14.96 22.30 -6.85
CA ASP A 123 -15.58 21.40 -5.88
C ASP A 123 -16.71 20.54 -6.47
N GLU A 124 -17.30 20.98 -7.58
CA GLU A 124 -18.30 20.26 -8.37
C GLU A 124 -17.66 19.08 -9.11
N ASP A 125 -16.45 19.29 -9.65
CA ASP A 125 -15.70 18.32 -10.44
C ASP A 125 -15.06 17.20 -9.59
N LEU A 126 -14.99 17.37 -8.26
CA LEU A 126 -14.45 16.32 -7.37
C LEU A 126 -15.21 14.99 -7.47
N SER A 127 -16.47 15.01 -7.90
CA SER A 127 -17.31 13.82 -8.05
C SER A 127 -16.80 12.83 -9.11
N SER A 128 -16.02 13.29 -10.09
CA SER A 128 -15.40 12.39 -11.07
C SER A 128 -14.21 11.62 -10.53
N LEU A 129 -13.66 12.06 -9.38
CA LEU A 129 -12.45 11.48 -8.79
C LEU A 129 -12.73 10.77 -7.48
N TYR A 130 -13.59 11.33 -6.63
CA TYR A 130 -13.72 10.96 -5.21
C TYR A 130 -15.13 10.46 -4.86
N ASN A 131 -15.20 9.50 -3.94
CA ASN A 131 -16.46 9.08 -3.34
C ASN A 131 -17.01 10.15 -2.37
N ALA A 132 -18.20 9.93 -1.81
CA ALA A 132 -18.87 10.91 -0.96
C ALA A 132 -18.02 11.34 0.27
N GLU A 133 -17.39 10.40 0.96
CA GLU A 133 -16.60 10.68 2.16
C GLU A 133 -15.27 11.38 1.81
N GLU A 134 -14.60 10.89 0.77
CA GLU A 134 -13.35 11.49 0.30
C GLU A 134 -13.56 12.93 -0.15
N LYS A 135 -14.69 13.24 -0.79
CA LYS A 135 -15.04 14.63 -1.16
C LYS A 135 -15.12 15.55 0.05
N VAL A 136 -15.75 15.09 1.13
CA VAL A 136 -15.86 15.87 2.37
C VAL A 136 -14.46 16.12 2.95
N ALA A 137 -13.60 15.10 2.98
CA ALA A 137 -12.22 15.24 3.43
C ALA A 137 -11.41 16.22 2.55
N VAL A 138 -11.48 16.09 1.23
CA VAL A 138 -10.79 16.99 0.28
C VAL A 138 -11.24 18.44 0.45
N ARG A 139 -12.55 18.70 0.52
CA ARG A 139 -13.09 20.05 0.73
C ARG A 139 -12.66 20.63 2.06
N HIS A 140 -12.69 19.83 3.12
CA HIS A 140 -12.21 20.25 4.43
C HIS A 140 -10.73 20.65 4.39
N LEU A 141 -9.86 19.79 3.86
CA LEU A 141 -8.43 20.06 3.77
C LEU A 141 -8.11 21.27 2.89
N ARG A 142 -8.79 21.44 1.76
CA ARG A 142 -8.67 22.66 0.92
C ARG A 142 -9.01 23.91 1.71
N LYS A 143 -10.14 23.92 2.43
CA LYS A 143 -10.56 25.08 3.23
C LYS A 143 -9.58 25.44 4.35
N VAL A 144 -8.88 24.46 4.90
CA VAL A 144 -7.95 24.68 6.02
C VAL A 144 -6.55 25.09 5.53
N PHE A 145 -6.09 24.57 4.38
CA PHE A 145 -4.71 24.72 3.90
C PHE A 145 -4.52 25.58 2.64
N ARG A 146 -5.61 26.04 1.99
CA ARG A 146 -5.58 26.88 0.78
C ARG A 146 -6.49 28.08 0.92
#